data_AF-A0A3D4XA72-F1
#
_entry.id   AF-A0A3D4XA72-F1
#
_cell.length_a   1.000
_cell.length_b   1.000
_cell.length_c   1.000
_cell.angle_alpha   90.00
_cell.angle_beta   90.00
_cell.angle_gamma   90.00
#
_symmetry.space_group_name_H-M   'P 1'
#
loop_
_entity.id
_entity.type
_entity.pdbx_description
1 polymer ?
#
loop_
_entity_poly.entity_id
_entity_poly.type
_entity_poly.pdbx_seq_one_letter_code
_entity_poly.pdbx_strand_id
1 'polypeptide(L)'
;EAEKKLLGEKNTLFESIVNKLYDFPELKDIVYSILFMGKENSYNVLDQAVGTAEMFGFIKNMNGVIAIANRVFETVFYNLFLTSMENQNTDIYKAAVRDKNQFVYAGHLNMDLILEKFVLHFDELYGDRPERFKEEDGRRYFLLYLRPIINGTGNYYIESRTRNMERTDVIVDYRGEQMVIELKIWRGNAYHERGERQLIDYLDHYHL
;
A
#
# COMPACT_ATOMS: atom_id res chain seq x y z
N GLU A 1 4.63 13.34 11.74
CA GLU A 1 3.94 13.23 13.06
C GLU A 1 2.43 13.51 13.08
N ALA A 2 1.91 14.61 12.50
CA ALA A 2 0.47 14.95 12.60
C ALA A 2 -0.45 13.91 11.93
N GLU A 3 -0.10 13.39 10.76
CA GLU A 3 -0.86 12.34 10.07
C GLU A 3 -0.86 11.00 10.83
N LYS A 4 0.25 10.67 11.50
CA LYS A 4 0.36 9.47 12.35
C LYS A 4 -0.60 9.53 13.54
N LYS A 5 -0.70 10.69 14.19
CA LYS A 5 -1.68 10.90 15.28
C LYS A 5 -3.11 10.78 14.76
N LEU A 6 -3.41 11.42 13.62
CA LEU A 6 -4.73 11.36 13.01
C LEU A 6 -5.18 9.92 12.70
N LEU A 7 -4.28 9.09 12.15
CA LEU A 7 -4.56 7.71 11.75
C LEU A 7 -4.65 6.73 12.93
N GLY A 8 -4.08 7.07 14.10
CA GLY A 8 -4.11 6.25 15.32
C GLY A 8 -5.27 6.58 16.26
N GLU A 9 -6.00 7.66 16.00
CA GLU A 9 -7.11 8.14 16.84
C GLU A 9 -8.46 7.69 16.29
N LYS A 10 -9.41 7.42 17.20
CA LYS A 10 -10.82 7.19 16.84
C LYS A 10 -11.40 8.50 16.30
N ASN A 11 -11.47 8.62 14.98
CA ASN A 11 -11.91 9.83 14.29
C ASN A 11 -13.28 9.62 13.64
N THR A 12 -14.26 10.46 13.99
CA THR A 12 -15.63 10.41 13.44
C THR A 12 -15.68 10.50 11.92
N LEU A 13 -14.71 11.17 11.29
CA LEU A 13 -14.55 11.19 9.85
C LEU A 13 -14.22 9.80 9.30
N PHE A 14 -13.25 9.10 9.89
CA PHE A 14 -12.85 7.77 9.43
C PHE A 14 -13.92 6.73 9.70
N GLU A 15 -14.63 6.83 10.83
CA GLU A 15 -15.81 6.01 11.08
C GLU A 15 -16.89 6.23 10.04
N SER A 16 -17.18 7.49 9.69
CA SER A 16 -18.14 7.80 8.62
C SER A 16 -17.70 7.25 7.27
N ILE A 17 -16.42 7.34 6.93
CA ILE A 17 -15.85 6.75 5.70
C ILE A 17 -16.06 5.24 5.69
N VAL A 18 -15.71 4.56 6.78
CA VAL A 18 -15.83 3.11 6.90
C VAL A 18 -17.29 2.66 6.81
N ASN A 19 -18.20 3.34 7.52
CA ASN A 19 -19.63 3.04 7.48
C ASN A 19 -20.20 3.16 6.06
N LYS A 20 -19.83 4.22 5.32
CA LYS A 20 -20.22 4.37 3.92
C LYS A 20 -19.72 3.23 3.02
N LEU A 21 -18.54 2.65 3.28
CA LEU A 21 -18.09 1.48 2.52
C LEU A 21 -18.86 0.20 2.85
N TYR A 22 -19.44 0.10 4.05
CA TYR A 22 -20.32 -1.00 4.43
C TYR A 22 -21.74 -0.82 3.88
N ASP A 23 -22.24 0.42 3.89
CA ASP A 23 -23.58 0.76 3.40
C ASP A 23 -23.67 0.66 1.86
N PHE A 24 -22.56 0.90 1.16
CA PHE A 24 -22.47 0.87 -0.30
C PHE A 24 -21.33 -0.06 -0.77
N PRO A 25 -21.58 -1.38 -0.92
CA PRO A 25 -20.58 -2.37 -1.32
C PRO A 25 -19.84 -2.05 -2.63
N GLU A 26 -20.52 -1.42 -3.59
CA GLU A 26 -19.95 -0.97 -4.85
C GLU A 26 -18.80 0.03 -4.66
N LEU A 27 -18.84 0.85 -3.61
CA LEU A 27 -17.75 1.77 -3.30
C LEU A 27 -16.52 1.02 -2.79
N LYS A 28 -16.75 -0.04 -2.00
CA LYS A 28 -15.69 -0.93 -1.54
C LYS A 28 -14.98 -1.59 -2.72
N ASP A 29 -15.72 -2.03 -3.73
CA ASP A 29 -15.16 -2.63 -4.94
C ASP A 29 -14.34 -1.63 -5.76
N ILE A 30 -14.85 -0.40 -5.94
CA ILE A 30 -14.11 0.68 -6.60
C ILE A 30 -12.80 0.95 -5.87
N VAL A 31 -12.85 1.21 -4.56
CA VAL A 31 -11.66 1.52 -3.78
C VAL A 31 -10.67 0.34 -3.80
N TYR A 32 -11.15 -0.88 -3.60
CA TYR A 32 -10.30 -2.08 -3.64
C TYR A 32 -9.60 -2.24 -5.00
N SER A 33 -10.32 -2.02 -6.10
CA SER A 33 -9.76 -2.12 -7.45
C SER A 33 -8.64 -1.11 -7.71
N ILE A 34 -8.80 0.14 -7.25
CA ILE A 34 -7.79 1.20 -7.40
C ILE A 34 -6.53 0.83 -6.60
N LEU A 35 -6.70 0.41 -5.34
CA LEU A 35 -5.59 0.15 -4.42
C LEU A 35 -4.81 -1.13 -4.75
N PHE A 36 -5.51 -2.22 -5.08
CA PHE A 36 -4.92 -3.56 -5.13
C PHE A 36 -4.94 -4.21 -6.51
N MET A 37 -5.76 -3.73 -7.45
CA MET A 37 -5.87 -4.35 -8.78
C MET A 37 -5.29 -3.49 -9.90
N GLY A 38 -4.70 -2.34 -9.58
CA GLY A 38 -4.07 -1.42 -10.53
C GLY A 38 -4.77 -1.11 -11.83
N LYS A 39 -6.09 -1.31 -11.83
CA LYS A 39 -6.96 -0.94 -12.92
C LYS A 39 -7.06 0.57 -12.96
N GLU A 40 -6.63 1.13 -14.08
CA GLU A 40 -7.04 2.47 -14.46
C GLU A 40 -8.54 2.41 -14.79
N ASN A 41 -9.36 2.67 -13.77
CA ASN A 41 -10.80 2.75 -13.97
C ASN A 41 -11.12 4.07 -14.67
N SER A 42 -11.75 3.98 -15.83
CA SER A 42 -12.21 5.17 -16.56
C SER A 42 -13.27 5.90 -15.73
N TYR A 43 -13.09 7.20 -15.59
CA TYR A 43 -14.05 8.04 -14.89
C TYR A 43 -15.28 8.25 -15.79
N ASN A 44 -16.45 7.83 -15.31
CA ASN A 44 -17.72 8.00 -15.98
C ASN A 44 -18.72 8.70 -15.05
N VAL A 45 -19.12 9.93 -15.40
CA VAL A 45 -20.08 10.74 -14.63
C VAL A 45 -21.46 10.07 -14.54
N LEU A 46 -21.81 9.23 -15.52
CA LEU A 46 -23.10 8.52 -15.54
C LEU A 46 -23.08 7.22 -14.71
N ASP A 47 -21.92 6.80 -14.22
CA ASP A 47 -21.82 5.69 -13.29
C ASP A 47 -22.19 6.16 -11.88
N GLN A 48 -23.30 5.63 -11.36
CA GLN A 48 -23.83 6.02 -10.06
C GLN A 48 -22.87 5.72 -8.91
N ALA A 49 -22.09 4.64 -8.98
CA ALA A 49 -21.12 4.28 -7.95
C ALA A 49 -19.93 5.25 -7.96
N VAL A 50 -19.48 5.67 -9.14
CA VAL A 50 -18.45 6.70 -9.30
C VAL A 50 -18.94 8.05 -8.78
N GLY A 51 -20.14 8.48 -9.16
CA GLY A 51 -20.73 9.71 -8.67
C GLY A 51 -20.91 9.72 -7.14
N THR A 52 -21.29 8.59 -6.56
CA THR A 52 -21.44 8.44 -5.10
C THR A 52 -20.08 8.48 -4.38
N ALA A 53 -19.07 7.78 -4.89
CA ALA A 53 -17.71 7.81 -4.35
C ALA A 53 -17.12 9.23 -4.39
N GLU A 54 -17.34 9.97 -5.48
CA GLU A 54 -16.88 11.35 -5.63
C GLU A 54 -17.64 12.31 -4.69
N MET A 55 -18.96 12.16 -4.57
CA MET A 55 -19.77 12.94 -3.61
C MET A 55 -19.30 12.73 -2.17
N PHE A 56 -18.89 11.51 -1.81
CA PHE A 56 -18.30 11.23 -0.50
C PHE A 56 -16.83 11.67 -0.37
N GLY A 57 -16.23 12.15 -1.45
CA GLY A 57 -14.85 12.61 -1.49
C GLY A 57 -13.82 11.47 -1.48
N PHE A 58 -14.22 10.21 -1.70
CA PHE A 58 -13.30 9.07 -1.68
C PHE A 58 -12.36 9.08 -2.88
N ILE A 59 -12.90 9.51 -4.02
CA ILE A 59 -12.20 9.55 -5.29
C ILE A 59 -12.25 10.94 -5.90
N LYS A 60 -11.42 11.15 -6.92
CA LYS A 60 -11.42 12.33 -7.78
C LYS A 60 -11.16 11.92 -9.22
N ASN A 61 -11.68 12.70 -10.17
CA ASN A 61 -11.28 12.61 -11.56
C ASN A 61 -9.86 13.17 -11.76
N MET A 62 -8.95 12.35 -12.26
CA MET A 62 -7.64 12.75 -12.74
C MET A 62 -7.53 12.46 -14.24
N ASN A 63 -7.82 13.47 -15.07
CA ASN A 63 -7.71 13.41 -16.52
C ASN A 63 -8.47 12.23 -17.17
N GLY A 64 -9.67 11.92 -16.68
CA GLY A 64 -10.49 10.81 -17.18
C GLY A 64 -10.24 9.48 -16.48
N VAL A 65 -9.36 9.43 -15.49
CA VAL A 65 -9.09 8.24 -14.67
C VAL A 65 -9.50 8.50 -13.22
N ILE A 66 -10.07 7.49 -12.58
CA ILE A 66 -10.42 7.54 -11.16
C ILE A 66 -9.17 7.38 -10.31
N ALA A 67 -8.96 8.28 -9.36
CA ALA A 67 -7.91 8.18 -8.35
C ALA A 67 -8.48 8.40 -6.94
N ILE A 68 -7.83 7.83 -5.91
CA ILE A 68 -8.16 8.17 -4.52
C ILE A 68 -7.92 9.66 -4.30
N ALA A 69 -8.82 10.31 -3.57
CA ALA A 69 -8.82 11.77 -3.45
C ALA A 69 -7.53 12.31 -2.82
N ASN A 70 -6.97 11.62 -1.84
CA ASN A 70 -5.74 12.01 -1.14
C ASN A 70 -5.05 10.83 -0.44
N ARG A 71 -3.77 11.03 -0.08
CA ARG A 71 -2.91 10.04 0.58
C ARG A 71 -3.43 9.53 1.93
N VAL A 72 -4.16 10.37 2.69
CA VAL A 72 -4.70 9.99 4.00
C VAL A 72 -5.81 8.96 3.79
N PHE A 73 -6.71 9.19 2.83
CA PHE A 73 -7.77 8.23 2.50
C PHE A 73 -7.20 6.94 1.96
N GLU A 74 -6.18 7.01 1.10
CA GLU A 74 -5.46 5.84 0.63
C GLU A 74 -4.91 5.00 1.80
N THR A 75 -4.25 5.65 2.77
CA THR A 75 -3.72 4.98 3.96
C THR A 75 -4.83 4.39 4.86
N VAL A 76 -5.94 5.13 5.06
CA VAL A 76 -7.11 4.65 5.81
C VAL A 76 -7.70 3.40 5.15
N PHE A 77 -7.90 3.43 3.84
CA PHE A 77 -8.44 2.31 3.08
C PHE A 77 -7.49 1.11 3.10
N TYR A 78 -6.18 1.30 2.89
CA TYR A 78 -5.20 0.24 3.05
C TYR A 78 -5.29 -0.40 4.43
N ASN A 79 -5.29 0.39 5.50
CA ASN A 79 -5.40 -0.13 6.85
C ASN A 79 -6.72 -0.88 7.07
N LEU A 80 -7.84 -0.38 6.55
CA LEU A 80 -9.14 -1.06 6.63
C LEU A 80 -9.11 -2.43 5.94
N PHE A 81 -8.56 -2.51 4.73
CA PHE A 81 -8.52 -3.77 4.00
C PHE A 81 -7.53 -4.76 4.61
N LEU A 82 -6.32 -4.32 4.97
CA LEU A 82 -5.26 -5.17 5.50
C LEU A 82 -5.51 -5.64 6.95
N THR A 83 -6.47 -5.03 7.66
CA THR A 83 -6.88 -5.45 9.01
C THR A 83 -7.93 -6.55 9.01
N SER A 84 -8.50 -6.93 7.86
CA SER A 84 -9.52 -7.97 7.81
C SER A 84 -9.00 -9.29 8.39
N MET A 85 -9.88 -10.04 9.06
CA MET A 85 -9.52 -11.33 9.67
C MET A 85 -9.01 -12.32 8.62
N GLU A 86 -9.54 -12.27 7.40
CA GLU A 86 -9.05 -13.01 6.25
C GLU A 86 -7.58 -12.71 5.95
N ASN A 87 -7.21 -11.43 5.88
CA ASN A 87 -5.84 -11.00 5.61
C ASN A 87 -4.88 -11.35 6.74
N GLN A 88 -5.30 -11.22 8.00
CA GLN A 88 -4.48 -11.62 9.15
C GLN A 88 -4.29 -13.15 9.28
N ASN A 89 -5.18 -13.94 8.67
CA ASN A 89 -5.08 -15.39 8.64
C ASN A 89 -4.22 -15.94 7.49
N THR A 90 -3.74 -15.07 6.59
CA THR A 90 -2.83 -15.48 5.51
C THR A 90 -1.49 -15.99 6.06
N ASP A 91 -0.90 -16.97 5.39
CA ASP A 91 0.35 -17.57 5.84
C ASP A 91 1.52 -16.59 5.78
N ILE A 92 1.49 -15.65 4.84
CA ILE A 92 2.48 -14.57 4.71
C ILE A 92 2.44 -13.62 5.93
N TYR A 93 1.24 -13.27 6.41
CA TYR A 93 1.10 -12.48 7.64
C TYR A 93 1.60 -13.25 8.86
N LYS A 94 1.23 -14.52 8.98
CA LYS A 94 1.70 -15.39 10.08
C LYS A 94 3.22 -15.56 10.08
N ALA A 95 3.84 -15.67 8.90
CA ALA A 95 5.29 -15.73 8.77
C ALA A 95 5.96 -14.48 9.35
N ALA A 96 5.49 -13.28 8.99
CA ALA A 96 5.99 -12.03 9.55
C ALA A 96 5.83 -11.95 11.08
N VAL A 97 4.71 -12.45 11.63
CA VAL A 97 4.49 -12.47 13.09
C VAL A 97 5.50 -13.37 13.80
N ARG A 98 5.77 -14.57 13.27
CA ARG A 98 6.75 -15.51 13.86
C ARG A 98 8.15 -14.90 13.90
N ASP A 99 8.51 -14.21 12.82
CA ASP A 99 9.84 -13.68 12.59
C ASP A 99 10.01 -12.24 13.14
N LYS A 100 8.97 -11.67 13.74
CA LYS A 100 8.95 -10.25 14.14
C LYS A 100 10.16 -9.81 14.97
N ASN A 101 10.63 -10.66 15.88
CA ASN A 101 11.63 -10.29 16.90
C ASN A 101 13.04 -10.07 16.35
N GLN A 102 13.37 -10.57 15.15
CA GLN A 102 14.70 -10.38 14.52
C GLN A 102 14.77 -9.08 13.69
N PHE A 103 13.64 -8.44 13.38
CA PHE A 103 13.60 -7.29 12.47
C PHE A 103 13.92 -5.96 13.13
N VAL A 104 14.04 -5.91 14.46
CA VAL A 104 14.35 -4.68 15.19
C VAL A 104 15.61 -4.88 16.02
N TYR A 105 16.64 -4.10 15.74
CA TYR A 105 17.90 -4.13 16.48
C TYR A 105 18.22 -2.75 17.05
N ALA A 106 18.48 -2.68 18.35
CA ALA A 106 18.74 -1.42 19.06
C ALA A 106 17.68 -0.32 18.83
N GLY A 107 16.43 -0.71 18.51
CA GLY A 107 15.35 0.23 18.22
C GLY A 107 15.25 0.68 16.76
N HIS A 108 16.13 0.20 15.88
CA HIS A 108 16.12 0.47 14.45
C HIS A 108 15.45 -0.69 13.70
N LEU A 109 14.70 -0.36 12.66
CA LEU A 109 14.08 -1.36 11.80
C LEU A 109 15.08 -1.83 10.75
N ASN A 110 15.40 -3.12 10.71
CA ASN A 110 16.28 -3.69 9.71
C ASN A 110 15.48 -4.01 8.43
N MET A 111 15.35 -3.02 7.54
CA MET A 111 14.58 -3.17 6.31
C MET A 111 15.19 -4.18 5.33
N ASP A 112 16.52 -4.26 5.26
CA ASP A 112 17.20 -5.24 4.39
C ASP A 112 16.81 -6.67 4.76
N LEU A 113 16.85 -6.99 6.05
CA LEU A 113 16.43 -8.30 6.56
C LEU A 113 14.93 -8.54 6.35
N ILE A 114 14.09 -7.51 6.47
CA ILE A 114 12.65 -7.62 6.20
C ILE A 114 12.41 -7.98 4.73
N LEU A 115 13.09 -7.32 3.80
CA LEU A 115 12.97 -7.57 2.37
C LEU A 115 13.49 -8.97 2.01
N GLU A 116 14.64 -9.37 2.56
CA GLU A 116 15.19 -10.72 2.36
C GLU A 116 14.20 -11.80 2.83
N LYS A 117 13.69 -11.66 4.06
CA LYS A 117 12.72 -12.61 4.63
C LYS A 117 11.37 -12.55 3.93
N PHE A 118 10.94 -11.38 3.46
CA PHE A 118 9.72 -11.26 2.67
C PHE A 118 9.83 -12.06 1.38
N VAL A 119 10.92 -11.89 0.61
CA VAL A 119 11.14 -12.63 -0.64
C VAL A 119 11.19 -14.14 -0.38
N LEU A 120 11.91 -14.58 0.66
CA LEU A 120 12.00 -16.00 1.02
C LEU A 120 10.63 -16.59 1.34
N HIS A 121 9.87 -15.98 2.26
CA HIS A 121 8.53 -16.49 2.61
C HIS A 121 7.54 -16.38 1.45
N PHE A 122 7.69 -15.35 0.63
CA PHE A 122 6.86 -15.17 -0.55
C PHE A 122 7.09 -16.32 -1.54
N ASP A 123 8.34 -16.65 -1.84
CA ASP A 123 8.71 -17.76 -2.72
C ASP A 123 8.26 -19.12 -2.16
N GLU A 124 8.46 -19.37 -0.85
CA GLU A 124 7.99 -20.60 -0.20
C GLU A 124 6.47 -20.81 -0.29
N LEU A 125 5.68 -19.73 -0.25
CA LEU A 125 4.22 -19.79 -0.25
C LEU A 125 3.59 -19.75 -1.65
N TYR A 126 4.26 -19.11 -2.60
CA TYR A 126 3.71 -18.72 -3.89
C TYR A 126 4.57 -19.11 -5.10
N GLY A 127 5.83 -19.50 -4.92
CA GLY A 127 6.81 -19.77 -5.99
C GLY A 127 6.40 -20.89 -6.96
N ASP A 128 5.72 -21.92 -6.46
CA ASP A 128 5.26 -23.06 -7.27
C ASP A 128 3.88 -22.85 -7.93
N ARG A 129 3.25 -21.67 -7.78
CA ARG A 129 1.90 -21.46 -8.31
C ARG A 129 1.95 -21.21 -9.83
N PRO A 130 1.15 -21.93 -10.63
CA PRO A 130 1.14 -21.78 -12.09
C PRO A 130 0.50 -20.45 -12.56
N GLU A 131 -0.15 -19.72 -11.66
CA GLU A 131 -0.80 -18.44 -11.94
C GLU A 131 0.23 -17.30 -11.90
N ARG A 132 0.34 -16.56 -13.01
CA ARG A 132 1.23 -15.39 -13.12
C ARG A 132 0.88 -14.36 -12.05
N PHE A 133 1.81 -14.17 -11.12
CA PHE A 133 1.81 -13.06 -10.17
C PHE A 133 1.61 -11.72 -10.89
N LYS A 134 0.65 -10.91 -10.42
CA LYS A 134 0.47 -9.53 -10.87
C LYS A 134 1.24 -8.61 -9.94
N GLU A 135 1.89 -7.59 -10.51
CA GLU A 135 2.68 -6.57 -9.78
C GLU A 135 1.87 -5.90 -8.66
N GLU A 136 0.56 -5.84 -8.88
CA GLU A 136 -0.47 -5.29 -8.01
C GLU A 136 -0.68 -6.13 -6.73
N ASP A 137 -0.38 -7.43 -6.79
CA ASP A 137 -0.39 -8.34 -5.65
C ASP A 137 0.85 -8.17 -4.76
N GLY A 138 2.01 -7.81 -5.33
CA GLY A 138 3.26 -7.69 -4.57
C GLY A 138 3.28 -6.59 -3.52
N ARG A 139 2.79 -5.40 -3.85
CA ARG A 139 2.62 -4.33 -2.87
C ARG A 139 1.66 -4.75 -1.75
N ARG A 140 0.54 -5.39 -2.10
CA ARG A 140 -0.42 -5.89 -1.11
C ARG A 140 0.26 -6.87 -0.15
N TYR A 141 0.97 -7.87 -0.68
CA TYR A 141 1.64 -8.88 0.14
C TYR A 141 2.76 -8.29 0.99
N PHE A 142 3.54 -7.36 0.45
CA PHE A 142 4.57 -6.66 1.22
C PHE A 142 3.96 -5.87 2.38
N LEU A 143 2.90 -5.10 2.13
CA LEU A 143 2.21 -4.36 3.21
C LEU A 143 1.58 -5.30 4.24
N LEU A 144 1.02 -6.44 3.83
CA LEU A 144 0.55 -7.48 4.75
C LEU A 144 1.68 -8.03 5.62
N TYR A 145 2.85 -8.26 5.04
CA TYR A 145 4.03 -8.77 5.74
C TYR A 145 4.62 -7.73 6.70
N LEU A 146 4.75 -6.49 6.25
CA LEU A 146 5.34 -5.39 7.01
C LEU A 146 4.49 -4.98 8.21
N ARG A 147 3.16 -4.96 8.05
CA ARG A 147 2.21 -4.43 9.03
C ARG A 147 2.40 -4.99 10.44
N PRO A 148 2.42 -6.32 10.70
CA PRO A 148 2.62 -6.85 12.05
C PRO A 148 3.99 -6.49 12.66
N ILE A 149 5.01 -6.27 11.82
CA ILE A 149 6.37 -5.92 12.24
C ILE A 149 6.40 -4.52 12.83
N ILE A 150 5.86 -3.53 12.11
CA ILE A 150 5.90 -2.12 12.51
C ILE A 150 4.73 -1.70 13.41
N ASN A 151 3.70 -2.55 13.57
CA ASN A 151 2.49 -2.20 14.31
C ASN A 151 2.80 -1.68 15.74
N GLY A 152 2.15 -0.57 16.09
CA GLY A 152 2.31 0.10 17.39
C GLY A 152 3.55 0.99 17.51
N THR A 153 4.47 0.98 16.55
CA THR A 153 5.69 1.82 16.59
C THR A 153 5.86 2.67 15.32
N GLY A 154 5.73 2.07 14.14
CA GLY A 154 5.88 2.74 12.84
C GLY A 154 4.56 2.90 12.10
N ASN A 155 4.62 3.56 10.95
CA ASN A 155 3.53 3.71 9.99
C ASN A 155 4.09 3.68 8.57
N TYR A 156 3.23 3.42 7.58
CA TYR A 156 3.58 3.53 6.17
C TYR A 156 2.57 4.42 5.45
N TYR A 157 2.97 4.94 4.30
CA TYR A 157 2.09 5.63 3.36
C TYR A 157 2.62 5.44 1.93
N ILE A 158 1.77 5.79 0.98
CA ILE A 158 1.91 5.49 -0.44
C ILE A 158 1.95 6.84 -1.17
N GLU A 159 3.02 7.13 -1.91
CA GLU A 159 3.21 8.45 -2.54
C GLU A 159 2.43 8.58 -3.87
N SER A 160 1.74 9.71 -4.04
CA SER A 160 0.69 9.84 -5.06
C SER A 160 1.07 10.80 -6.20
N ARG A 161 1.89 10.37 -7.20
CA ARG A 161 1.90 10.76 -8.65
C ARG A 161 3.25 10.43 -9.32
N THR A 162 3.36 10.11 -10.63
CA THR A 162 2.98 10.94 -11.81
C THR A 162 2.88 10.10 -13.10
N ARG A 163 1.84 10.34 -13.92
CA ARG A 163 1.63 10.22 -15.41
C ARG A 163 2.32 9.13 -16.28
N ASN A 164 3.37 8.46 -15.83
CA ASN A 164 4.21 7.52 -16.58
C ASN A 164 4.22 6.09 -16.01
N MET A 165 3.13 5.64 -15.38
CA MET A 165 2.86 4.21 -15.12
C MET A 165 3.91 3.42 -14.31
N GLU A 166 4.81 4.07 -13.56
CA GLU A 166 5.74 3.39 -12.66
C GLU A 166 5.23 3.56 -11.22
N ARG A 167 4.60 2.50 -10.70
CA ARG A 167 3.84 2.49 -9.45
C ARG A 167 4.74 2.62 -8.21
N THR A 168 4.62 3.80 -7.59
CA THR A 168 4.57 4.11 -6.16
C THR A 168 5.49 3.40 -5.17
N ASP A 169 6.45 4.17 -4.69
CA ASP A 169 7.24 3.88 -3.50
C ASP A 169 6.36 3.76 -2.23
N VAL A 170 6.61 2.72 -1.45
CA VAL A 170 6.10 2.61 -0.07
C VAL A 170 7.06 3.35 0.84
N ILE A 171 6.58 4.36 1.54
CA ILE A 171 7.38 5.07 2.54
C ILE A 171 7.03 4.52 3.91
N VAL A 172 8.05 4.10 4.65
CA VAL A 172 7.91 3.55 6.00
C VAL A 172 8.60 4.49 6.96
N ASP A 173 7.86 5.00 7.94
CA ASP A 173 8.37 5.76 9.07
C ASP A 173 8.43 4.85 10.30
N TYR A 174 9.62 4.68 10.85
CA TYR A 174 9.84 3.91 12.08
C TYR A 174 10.72 4.70 13.03
N ARG A 175 10.14 5.18 14.14
CA ARG A 175 10.84 5.99 15.16
C ARG A 175 11.56 7.23 14.58
N GLY A 176 11.03 7.83 13.52
CA GLY A 176 11.60 9.01 12.88
C GLY A 176 12.61 8.69 11.78
N GLU A 177 12.94 7.42 11.55
CA GLU A 177 13.68 6.97 10.38
C GLU A 177 12.70 6.69 9.23
N GLN A 178 12.98 7.28 8.06
CA GLN A 178 12.20 7.08 6.85
C GLN A 178 12.95 6.16 5.91
N MET A 179 12.24 5.16 5.39
CA MET A 179 12.74 4.26 4.36
C MET A 179 11.80 4.32 3.16
N VAL A 180 12.38 4.39 1.96
CA VAL A 180 11.65 4.40 0.69
C VAL A 180 11.85 3.04 0.05
N ILE A 181 10.76 2.31 -0.17
CA ILE A 181 10.78 0.96 -0.71
C ILE A 181 10.07 0.97 -2.05
N GLU A 182 10.83 0.71 -3.11
CA GLU A 182 10.28 0.52 -4.44
C GLU A 182 10.12 -0.97 -4.74
N LEU A 183 8.92 -1.38 -5.16
CA LEU A 183 8.61 -2.78 -5.49
C LEU A 183 8.40 -2.91 -7.00
N LYS A 184 9.26 -3.69 -7.65
CA LYS A 184 9.17 -3.94 -9.11
C LYS A 184 9.07 -5.44 -9.40
N ILE A 185 8.33 -5.80 -10.46
CA ILE A 185 8.53 -7.11 -11.10
C ILE A 185 9.79 -7.05 -11.95
N TRP A 186 10.67 -8.05 -11.83
CA TRP A 186 11.82 -8.17 -12.69
C TRP A 186 11.41 -8.45 -14.15
N ARG A 187 11.76 -7.53 -15.07
CA ARG A 187 11.51 -7.66 -16.52
C ARG A 187 12.80 -7.58 -17.37
N GLY A 188 13.96 -7.76 -16.74
CA GLY A 188 15.30 -7.68 -17.37
C GLY A 188 16.06 -6.38 -17.08
N ASN A 189 17.35 -6.35 -17.40
CA ASN A 189 18.31 -5.31 -16.95
C ASN A 189 17.92 -3.87 -17.35
N ALA A 190 17.38 -3.65 -18.55
CA ALA A 190 17.00 -2.31 -19.00
C ALA A 190 15.78 -1.72 -18.26
N TYR A 191 14.97 -2.56 -17.60
CA TYR A 191 13.91 -2.12 -16.71
C TYR A 191 14.47 -1.81 -15.32
N HIS A 192 15.45 -2.59 -14.87
CA HIS A 192 16.16 -2.40 -13.60
C HIS A 192 16.91 -1.06 -13.55
N GLU A 193 17.75 -0.76 -14.55
CA GLU A 193 18.51 0.50 -14.63
C GLU A 193 17.63 1.76 -14.75
N ARG A 194 16.37 1.60 -15.19
CA ARG A 194 15.38 2.68 -15.19
C ARG A 194 14.77 2.88 -13.81
N GLY A 195 14.43 1.80 -13.12
CA GLY A 195 13.95 1.85 -11.74
C GLY A 195 14.96 2.47 -10.77
N GLU A 196 16.26 2.12 -10.91
CA GLU A 196 17.31 2.71 -10.07
C GLU A 196 17.43 4.23 -10.25
N ARG A 197 17.34 4.71 -11.50
CA ARG A 197 17.35 6.16 -11.77
C ARG A 197 16.13 6.87 -11.19
N GLN A 198 14.95 6.26 -11.30
CA GLN A 198 13.73 6.79 -10.71
C GLN A 198 13.84 6.93 -9.19
N LEU A 199 14.43 5.94 -8.50
CA LEU A 199 14.64 5.97 -7.05
C LEU A 199 15.65 7.04 -6.63
N ILE A 200 16.74 7.21 -7.38
CA ILE A 200 17.73 8.26 -7.11
C ILE A 200 17.09 9.65 -7.26
N ASP A 201 16.35 9.89 -8.35
CA ASP A 201 15.65 11.16 -8.59
C ASP A 201 14.65 11.46 -7.45
N TYR A 202 14.01 10.42 -6.90
CA TYR A 202 13.12 10.54 -5.75
C TYR A 202 13.86 10.97 -4.48
N LEU A 203 14.95 10.27 -4.12
CA LEU A 203 15.72 10.58 -2.92
C LEU A 203 16.28 12.01 -2.97
N ASP A 204 16.78 12.43 -4.14
CA ASP A 204 17.27 13.79 -4.37
C ASP A 204 16.17 14.84 -4.23
N HIS A 205 14.95 14.56 -4.74
CA HIS A 205 13.81 15.48 -4.65
C HIS A 205 13.36 15.73 -3.20
N TYR A 206 13.43 14.70 -2.35
CA TYR A 206 12.97 14.77 -0.96
C TYR A 206 14.09 15.02 0.06
N HIS A 207 15.35 15.19 -0.40
CA HIS A 207 16.53 15.38 0.44
C HIS A 207 16.68 14.30 1.52
N LEU A 208 16.42 13.04 1.14
CA LEU A 208 16.54 11.87 1.98
C LEU A 208 17.92 11.21 1.87
#